data_AF-A0A508AE11-F1
#
_entry.id   AF-A0A508AE11-F1
#
_cell.length_a   1.000
_cell.length_b   1.000
_cell.length_c   1.000
_cell.angle_alpha   90.00
_cell.angle_beta   90.00
_cell.angle_gamma   90.00
#
_symmetry.space_group_name_H-M   'P 1'
#
loop_
_entity.id
_entity.type
_entity.pdbx_description
1 polymer ?
#
loop_
_entity_poly.entity_id
_entity_poly.type
_entity_poly.pdbx_seq_one_letter_code
_entity_poly.pdbx_strand_id
1 'polypeptide(L)'
;MHLIYSRSAAAARAFAHDEALMPGDWKWIQDADTVRQYPRAHISKLPRWQENPHRAWIDVALQRAADAHRLGPLTDLETGGETLGISGA
;
A
#
# COMPACT_ATOMS: atom_id res chain seq x y z
N MET A 1 -0.19 6.23 -9.67
CA MET A 1 0.85 5.76 -8.74
C MET A 1 0.22 4.88 -7.67
N HIS A 2 0.73 3.66 -7.52
CA HIS A 2 0.35 2.65 -6.54
C HIS A 2 1.51 2.43 -5.56
N LEU A 3 1.27 2.69 -4.28
CA LEU A 3 2.20 2.37 -3.22
C LEU A 3 1.90 0.99 -2.66
N ILE A 4 2.92 0.15 -2.59
CA ILE A 4 2.78 -1.23 -2.13
C ILE A 4 3.42 -1.32 -0.75
N TYR A 5 2.59 -1.50 0.29
CA TYR A 5 3.05 -1.69 1.65
C TYR A 5 3.22 -3.19 1.93
N SER A 6 4.46 -3.65 1.95
CA SER A 6 4.80 -5.07 2.11
C SER A 6 6.05 -5.27 2.94
N ARG A 7 6.29 -6.50 3.40
CA ARG A 7 7.49 -6.87 4.16
C ARG A 7 8.81 -6.78 3.38
N SER A 8 8.78 -6.85 2.05
CA SER A 8 10.00 -6.85 1.22
C SER A 8 9.76 -6.41 -0.22
N ALA A 9 10.83 -5.93 -0.88
CA ALA A 9 10.82 -5.58 -2.29
C ALA A 9 10.34 -6.72 -3.20
N ALA A 10 10.74 -7.95 -2.89
CA ALA A 10 10.37 -9.13 -3.67
C ALA A 10 8.85 -9.37 -3.62
N ALA A 11 8.23 -9.25 -2.44
CA ALA A 11 6.78 -9.38 -2.30
C ALA A 11 6.02 -8.26 -3.03
N ALA A 12 6.53 -7.02 -2.95
CA ALA A 12 5.93 -5.91 -3.68
C ALA A 12 6.00 -6.10 -5.21
N ARG A 13 7.15 -6.57 -5.71
CA ARG A 13 7.34 -6.83 -7.13
C ARG A 13 6.47 -7.97 -7.65
N ALA A 14 6.31 -9.04 -6.88
CA ALA A 14 5.42 -10.15 -7.23
C ALA A 14 3.97 -9.67 -7.37
N PHE A 15 3.47 -8.93 -6.37
CA PHE A 15 2.12 -8.34 -6.44
C PHE A 15 1.96 -7.38 -7.62
N ALA A 16 2.94 -6.51 -7.87
CA ALA A 16 2.88 -5.60 -9.01
C ALA A 16 2.81 -6.34 -10.35
N HIS A 17 3.52 -7.46 -10.47
CA HIS A 17 3.44 -8.32 -11.65
C HIS A 17 2.06 -8.98 -11.77
N ASP A 18 1.53 -9.53 -10.68
CA ASP A 18 0.23 -10.23 -10.67
C ASP A 18 -0.94 -9.28 -11.00
N GLU A 19 -0.87 -8.02 -10.55
CA GLU A 19 -1.83 -6.95 -10.87
C GLU A 19 -1.55 -6.25 -12.22
N ALA A 20 -0.58 -6.75 -13.00
CA ALA A 20 -0.16 -6.15 -14.27
C ALA A 20 0.18 -4.64 -14.18
N LEU A 21 0.74 -4.19 -13.07
CA LEU A 21 1.17 -2.80 -12.87
C LEU A 21 2.45 -2.52 -13.65
N MET A 22 2.40 -1.49 -14.51
CA MET A 22 3.56 -1.11 -15.35
C MET A 22 4.71 -0.54 -14.51
N PRO A 23 5.98 -0.71 -14.96
CA PRO A 23 7.11 -0.03 -14.34
C PRO A 23 6.90 1.49 -14.31
N GLY A 24 7.04 2.10 -13.13
CA GLY A 24 6.81 3.54 -12.92
C GLY A 24 5.42 3.89 -12.40
N ASP A 25 4.44 2.98 -12.52
CA ASP A 25 3.11 3.17 -11.94
C ASP A 25 3.00 2.69 -10.49
N TRP A 26 4.02 1.99 -9.99
CA TRP A 26 4.06 1.49 -8.62
C TRP A 26 5.39 1.74 -7.91
N LYS A 27 5.35 1.74 -6.57
CA LYS A 27 6.54 1.83 -5.72
C LYS A 27 6.34 1.06 -4.42
N TRP A 28 7.34 0.29 -4.00
CA TRP A 28 7.35 -0.33 -2.67
C TRP A 28 7.61 0.74 -1.60
N ILE A 29 6.84 0.73 -0.51
CA ILE A 29 7.03 1.66 0.60
C ILE A 29 8.20 1.17 1.47
N GLN A 30 9.34 1.82 1.27
CA GLN A 30 10.59 1.55 2.00
C GLN A 30 10.75 2.42 3.24
N ASP A 31 10.09 3.58 3.25
CA ASP A 31 10.24 4.61 4.27
C ASP A 31 9.07 5.60 4.23
N ALA A 32 9.05 6.51 5.21
CA ALA A 32 8.05 7.57 5.33
C ALA A 32 8.07 8.59 4.17
N ASP A 33 9.20 8.77 3.50
CA ASP A 33 9.36 9.76 2.43
C ASP A 33 8.59 9.35 1.17
N THR A 34 8.55 8.04 0.87
CA THR A 34 7.73 7.51 -0.22
C THR A 34 6.25 7.89 -0.08
N VAL A 35 5.70 7.85 1.13
CA VAL A 35 4.31 8.29 1.39
C VAL A 35 4.16 9.80 1.21
N ARG A 36 5.16 10.60 1.63
CA ARG A 36 5.14 12.07 1.51
C ARG A 36 5.25 12.55 0.06
N GLN A 37 6.01 11.85 -0.78
CA GLN A 37 6.14 12.14 -2.21
C GLN A 37 4.83 11.87 -2.96
N TYR A 38 4.08 10.83 -2.55
CA TYR A 38 2.87 10.38 -3.22
C TYR A 38 1.68 10.28 -2.26
N PRO A 39 1.25 11.38 -1.62
CA PRO A 39 0.29 11.31 -0.52
C PRO A 39 -1.08 10.80 -0.98
N ARG A 40 -1.47 11.07 -2.24
CA ARG A 40 -2.74 10.66 -2.86
C ARG A 40 -2.67 9.33 -3.63
N ALA A 41 -1.56 8.61 -3.56
CA ALA A 41 -1.45 7.33 -4.26
C ALA A 41 -2.38 6.29 -3.62
N HIS A 42 -2.82 5.33 -4.45
CA HIS A 42 -3.48 4.13 -3.95
C HIS A 42 -2.46 3.32 -3.15
N ILE A 43 -2.81 2.87 -1.95
CA ILE A 43 -1.94 2.06 -1.09
C ILE A 43 -2.53 0.65 -0.97
N SER A 44 -1.76 -0.36 -1.37
CA SER A 44 -2.11 -1.77 -1.15
C SER A 44 -1.25 -2.33 -0.01
N LYS A 45 -1.87 -2.73 1.10
CA LYS A 45 -1.21 -3.47 2.18
C LYS A 45 -1.27 -4.96 1.90
N LEU A 46 -0.10 -5.56 1.71
CA LEU A 46 0.02 -6.99 1.43
C LEU A 46 -0.01 -7.80 2.73
N PRO A 47 -0.28 -9.11 2.66
CA PRO A 47 -0.10 -10.00 3.79
C PRO A 47 1.28 -9.81 4.46
N ARG A 48 1.28 -9.79 5.79
CA ARG A 48 2.48 -9.61 6.60
C ARG A 48 3.18 -8.25 6.43
N TRP A 49 2.48 -7.21 5.96
CA TRP A 49 3.03 -5.85 5.85
C TRP A 49 3.63 -5.33 7.17
N GLN A 50 3.09 -5.76 8.30
CA GLN A 50 3.56 -5.48 9.66
C GLN A 50 4.98 -5.99 9.93
N GLU A 51 5.47 -6.97 9.16
CA GLU A 51 6.86 -7.45 9.21
C GLU A 51 7.83 -6.50 8.48
N ASN A 52 7.36 -5.42 7.86
CA ASN A 52 8.23 -4.43 7.23
C ASN A 52 9.15 -3.80 8.30
N PRO A 53 10.48 -3.77 8.08
CA PRO A 53 11.44 -3.26 9.08
C PRO A 53 11.25 -1.78 9.40
N HIS A 54 10.60 -1.02 8.52
CA HIS A 54 10.36 0.42 8.66
C HIS A 54 8.91 0.75 9.03
N ARG A 55 8.11 -0.26 9.43
CA ARG A 55 6.67 -0.14 9.70
C ARG A 55 6.31 1.07 10.56
N ALA A 56 6.99 1.25 11.69
CA ALA A 56 6.67 2.32 12.64
C ALA A 56 6.72 3.72 11.99
N TRP A 57 7.72 3.98 11.14
CA TRP A 57 7.85 5.28 10.46
C TRP A 57 6.85 5.43 9.32
N ILE A 58 6.56 4.34 8.60
CA ILE A 58 5.58 4.31 7.52
C ILE A 58 4.17 4.57 8.08
N ASP A 59 3.78 3.91 9.18
CA ASP A 59 2.48 4.07 9.81
C ASP A 59 2.25 5.51 10.27
N VAL A 60 3.27 6.15 10.85
CA VAL A 60 3.21 7.58 11.22
C VAL A 60 3.02 8.47 9.98
N ALA A 61 3.68 8.17 8.87
CA ALA A 61 3.53 8.94 7.63
C ALA A 61 2.14 8.78 7.02
N LEU A 62 1.60 7.55 7.03
CA LEU A 62 0.25 7.24 6.59
C LEU A 62 -0.80 7.96 7.46
N GLN A 63 -0.64 7.93 8.79
CA GLN A 63 -1.53 8.62 9.72
C GLN A 63 -1.53 10.14 9.45
N ARG A 64 -0.36 10.75 9.32
CA ARG A 64 -0.26 12.18 9.01
C ARG A 64 -0.90 12.54 7.66
N ALA A 65 -0.76 11.68 6.66
CA ALA A 65 -1.40 11.87 5.36
C ALA A 65 -2.93 11.72 5.46
N ALA A 66 -3.43 10.81 6.31
CA ALA A 66 -4.85 10.64 6.59
C ALA A 66 -5.43 11.86 7.32
N ASP A 67 -4.75 12.33 8.37
CA ASP A 67 -5.15 13.51 9.17
C ASP A 67 -5.19 14.78 8.31
N ALA A 68 -4.30 14.87 7.31
CA ALA A 68 -4.29 15.97 6.35
C ALA A 68 -5.34 15.82 5.23
N HIS A 69 -6.18 14.77 5.24
CA HIS A 69 -7.09 14.39 4.15
C HIS A 69 -6.41 14.27 2.78
N ARG A 70 -5.14 13.88 2.77
CA ARG A 70 -4.35 13.71 1.55
C ARG A 70 -4.13 12.26 1.20
N LEU A 71 -4.40 11.33 2.11
CA LEU A 71 -4.23 9.91 1.88
C LEU A 71 -5.16 9.44 0.75
N GLY A 72 -4.57 8.80 -0.26
CA GLY A 72 -5.33 8.14 -1.30
C GLY A 72 -6.07 6.89 -0.80
N PRO A 73 -6.74 6.15 -1.70
CA PRO A 73 -7.40 4.89 -1.37
C PRO A 73 -6.44 3.92 -0.70
N LEU A 74 -6.91 3.19 0.32
CA LEU A 74 -6.13 2.17 1.03
C LEU A 74 -6.87 0.83 0.95
N THR A 75 -6.23 -0.17 0.37
CA THR A 75 -6.72 -1.55 0.28
C THR A 75 -5.88 -2.43 1.20
N ASP A 76 -6.53 -3.19 2.09
CA ASP A 76 -5.87 -4.14 2.97
C ASP A 76 -6.10 -5.57 2.47
N LEU A 77 -5.02 -6.31 2.23
CA LEU A 77 -5.01 -7.66 1.66
C LEU A 77 -4.55 -8.71 2.68
N GLU A 78 -4.47 -8.40 3.99
CA GLU A 78 -4.03 -9.38 5.01
C GLU A 78 -4.91 -10.63 5.09
N THR A 79 -6.12 -10.58 4.55
CA THR A 79 -7.04 -11.71 4.50
C THR A 79 -7.13 -12.20 3.06
N GLY A 80 -6.41 -13.27 2.73
CA GLY A 80 -6.77 -14.05 1.54
C GLY A 80 -8.16 -14.65 1.77
N GLY A 81 -9.20 -14.04 1.21
CA GLY A 81 -10.57 -14.54 1.30
C GLY A 81 -11.61 -13.46 1.03
N GLU A 82 -12.24 -13.55 -0.14
CA GLU A 82 -13.53 -12.93 -0.49
C GLU A 82 -13.51 -11.44 -0.80
N THR A 83 -13.64 -11.15 -2.10
CA THR A 83 -14.42 -10.04 -2.62
C THR A 83 -15.73 -9.94 -1.85
N LEU A 84 -15.79 -9.08 -0.85
CA LEU A 84 -17.05 -8.67 -0.23
C LEU A 84 -17.91 -8.05 -1.33
N GLY A 85 -18.97 -8.77 -1.69
CA GLY A 85 -19.98 -8.33 -2.62
C GLY A 85 -20.55 -6.99 -2.17
N ILE A 86 -20.19 -5.93 -2.90
CA ILE A 86 -21.07 -4.80 -3.11
C ILE A 86 -21.98 -5.15 -4.29
N SER A 87 -23.03 -5.93 -4.03
CA SER A 87 -24.23 -5.90 -4.84
C SER A 87 -25.31 -5.26 -3.99
N GLY A 88 -25.58 -4.00 -4.26
CA GLY A 88 -26.76 -3.33 -3.75
C GLY A 88 -28.01 -3.92 -4.39
N ALA A 89 -29.04 -4.08 -3.57
CA ALA A 89 -30.45 -3.98 -3.92
C ALA A 89 -31.21 -3.65 -2.64
#